data_AF-V4L5R4-F1
#
_entry.id   AF-V4L5R4-F1
#
_cell.length_a   1.000
_cell.length_b   1.000
_cell.length_c   1.000
_cell.angle_alpha   90.00
_cell.angle_beta   90.00
_cell.angle_gamma   90.00
#
_symmetry.space_group_name_H-M   'P 1'
#
loop_
_entity.id
_entity.type
_entity.pdbx_description
1 polymer ?
#
loop_
_entity_poly.entity_id
_entity_poly.type
_entity_poly.pdbx_seq_one_letter_code
_entity_poly.pdbx_strand_id
1 'polypeptide(L)'
;MAACINFALKALCLSLLFHAVKSLRAAGPKVWSGVFRYNTFCRNMGFDFVNNSNIEGITSLNSKAAHFNFFTVHHFNITGVNITAPGDSPNTDGIQNRLFQAMGRLSRRVAVLSGNTNIDIYNVTCGPGHGISVGSLGKYSDEKNIEGLTVRDTIFTGTSNGIRIKTWESSTIAIVVSNVVYENIQMIDVGSPITIDQKYCPHPPCEKMGYSHVQIQDVTLKNVWGTSMNKVALNLQCSKSFPTHNGIDGPETALCENVEGSASGKMVPPHCLN
;
A
#
# COMPACT_ATOMS: atom_id res chain seq x y z
N MET A 1 26.90 4.96 -18.93
CA MET A 1 26.36 5.36 -17.61
C MET A 1 25.07 6.12 -17.82
N ALA A 2 23.92 5.60 -17.37
CA ALA A 2 22.65 6.31 -17.49
C ALA A 2 22.49 7.22 -16.26
N ALA A 3 22.75 8.52 -16.42
CA ALA A 3 22.57 9.52 -15.38
C ALA A 3 21.13 9.43 -14.82
N CYS A 4 21.00 9.23 -13.51
CA CYS A 4 19.73 9.41 -12.83
C CYS A 4 19.54 10.89 -12.58
N ILE A 5 18.52 11.48 -13.19
CA ILE A 5 18.03 12.79 -12.75
C ILE A 5 17.15 12.50 -11.52
N ASN A 6 17.78 12.38 -10.35
CA ASN A 6 17.05 12.45 -9.10
C ASN A 6 16.68 13.92 -8.91
N PHE A 7 15.42 14.28 -9.16
CA PHE A 7 14.84 15.48 -8.56
C PHE A 7 14.66 15.20 -7.06
N ALA A 8 15.77 15.24 -6.32
CA ALA A 8 15.73 15.34 -4.87
C ALA A 8 15.54 16.82 -4.55
N LEU A 9 14.30 17.29 -4.54
CA LEU A 9 14.01 18.59 -3.96
C LEU A 9 14.13 18.44 -2.44
N LYS A 10 15.32 18.73 -1.90
CA LYS A 10 15.49 19.07 -0.49
C LYS A 10 14.82 20.42 -0.27
N ALA A 11 13.50 20.41 -0.07
CA ALA A 11 12.74 21.62 0.17
C ALA A 11 12.88 22.00 1.64
N LEU A 12 13.85 22.87 1.95
CA LEU A 12 13.84 23.62 3.19
C LEU A 12 12.61 24.56 3.16
N CYS A 13 11.54 24.17 3.85
CA CYS A 13 10.49 25.07 4.32
C CYS A 13 9.81 25.99 3.26
N LEU A 14 9.50 25.47 2.07
CA LEU A 14 8.61 26.17 1.12
C LEU A 14 7.45 25.26 0.71
N SER A 15 6.25 25.82 0.70
CA SER A 15 5.10 25.26 -0.02
C SER A 15 5.45 25.17 -1.51
N LEU A 16 5.44 23.95 -2.06
CA LEU A 16 5.78 23.69 -3.45
C LEU A 16 4.55 23.24 -4.21
N LEU A 17 4.33 23.91 -5.34
CA LEU A 17 3.22 23.69 -6.25
C LEU A 17 3.78 23.24 -7.60
N PHE A 18 3.63 21.95 -7.92
CA PHE A 18 4.15 21.40 -9.18
C PHE A 18 3.05 21.38 -10.25
N HIS A 19 2.96 22.44 -11.05
CA HIS A 19 2.03 22.54 -12.20
C HIS A 19 2.70 22.45 -13.57
N ALA A 20 4.01 22.74 -13.66
CA ALA A 20 4.69 22.86 -14.97
C ALA A 20 5.16 21.51 -15.55
N VAL A 21 5.26 20.47 -14.73
CA VAL A 21 5.75 19.14 -15.16
C VAL A 21 4.58 18.27 -15.58
N LYS A 22 4.34 18.19 -16.90
CA LYS A 22 3.24 17.37 -17.44
C LYS A 22 3.55 15.87 -17.49
N SER A 23 4.80 15.49 -17.74
CA SER A 23 5.20 14.08 -17.83
C SER A 23 6.63 13.81 -17.39
N LEU A 24 6.82 12.72 -16.67
CA LEU A 24 8.11 12.15 -16.25
C LEU A 24 8.22 10.74 -16.83
N ARG A 25 9.24 10.47 -17.64
CA ARG A 25 9.50 9.14 -18.21
C ARG A 25 10.92 8.70 -17.89
N ALA A 26 11.05 7.55 -17.21
CA ALA A 26 12.34 6.92 -17.00
C ALA A 26 12.55 5.72 -17.94
N ALA A 27 13.82 5.32 -18.09
CA ALA A 27 14.23 4.17 -18.86
C ALA A 27 14.10 2.85 -18.08
N GLY A 28 12.97 2.65 -17.37
CA GLY A 28 12.67 1.44 -16.60
C GLY A 28 12.92 0.13 -17.36
N PRO A 29 12.44 -0.04 -18.62
CA PRO A 29 12.64 -1.27 -19.39
C PRO A 29 14.10 -1.69 -19.53
N LYS A 30 15.04 -0.74 -19.59
CA LYS A 30 16.48 -1.03 -19.69
C LYS A 30 17.08 -1.57 -18.38
N VAL A 31 16.40 -1.35 -17.26
CA VAL A 31 16.83 -1.77 -15.91
C VAL A 31 16.12 -3.06 -15.48
N TRP A 32 14.86 -3.24 -15.89
CA TRP A 32 14.07 -4.42 -15.53
C TRP A 32 14.63 -5.72 -16.15
N SER A 33 15.27 -5.64 -17.32
CA SER A 33 15.70 -6.81 -18.14
C SER A 33 17.17 -7.23 -18.00
N GLY A 34 17.82 -7.11 -16.83
CA GLY A 34 19.24 -7.51 -16.69
C GLY A 34 19.75 -7.73 -15.26
N VAL A 35 21.07 -7.97 -15.12
CA VAL A 35 21.84 -8.23 -13.87
C VAL A 35 21.78 -7.08 -12.85
N PHE A 36 21.15 -5.96 -13.20
CA PHE A 36 21.00 -4.75 -12.38
C PHE A 36 19.74 -4.73 -11.48
N ARG A 37 19.08 -5.88 -11.28
CA ARG A 37 17.86 -6.01 -10.45
C ARG A 37 17.96 -5.43 -9.04
N TYR A 38 19.16 -5.18 -8.52
CA TYR A 38 19.39 -4.80 -7.12
C TYR A 38 20.14 -3.48 -6.89
N ASN A 39 20.65 -2.79 -7.94
CA ASN A 39 21.63 -1.71 -7.74
C ASN A 39 21.21 -0.32 -8.24
N THR A 40 19.92 -0.07 -8.48
CA THR A 40 19.50 1.30 -8.87
C THR A 40 18.12 1.65 -8.30
N PHE A 41 18.08 2.24 -7.10
CA PHE A 41 16.89 2.79 -6.44
C PHE A 41 16.42 4.14 -7.05
N CYS A 42 16.62 4.35 -8.36
CA CYS A 42 16.22 5.62 -8.97
C CYS A 42 14.70 5.63 -9.18
N ARG A 43 14.05 6.51 -8.43
CA ARG A 43 12.61 6.78 -8.50
C ARG A 43 12.37 7.92 -9.48
N ASN A 44 11.17 8.01 -10.06
CA ASN A 44 10.86 9.13 -10.95
C ASN A 44 10.82 10.45 -10.19
N MET A 45 10.32 10.45 -8.95
CA MET A 45 10.23 11.65 -8.11
C MET A 45 10.23 11.27 -6.62
N GLY A 46 10.95 12.04 -5.81
CA GLY A 46 11.04 11.89 -4.36
C GLY A 46 10.77 13.21 -3.65
N PHE A 47 9.99 13.15 -2.58
CA PHE A 47 9.67 14.28 -1.71
C PHE A 47 10.22 13.99 -0.33
N ASP A 48 11.31 14.64 0.00
CA ASP A 48 11.97 14.49 1.29
C ASP A 48 11.80 15.79 2.08
N PHE A 49 11.26 15.70 3.31
CA PHE A 49 11.12 16.83 4.23
C PHE A 49 10.22 17.97 3.72
N VAL A 50 9.20 17.63 2.90
CA VAL A 50 8.31 18.60 2.24
C VAL A 50 7.04 18.82 3.07
N ASN A 51 6.63 20.08 3.22
CA ASN A 51 5.40 20.44 3.92
C ASN A 51 4.46 21.28 3.04
N ASN A 52 3.15 21.20 3.30
CA ASN A 52 2.13 22.08 2.71
C ASN A 52 2.25 22.22 1.19
N SER A 53 2.27 21.10 0.49
CA SER A 53 2.62 21.03 -0.94
C SER A 53 1.66 20.14 -1.71
N ASN A 54 1.66 20.24 -3.03
CA ASN A 54 0.84 19.37 -3.86
C ASN A 54 1.46 19.10 -5.23
N ILE A 55 1.06 17.96 -5.80
CA ILE A 55 1.27 17.64 -7.21
C ILE A 55 -0.07 17.46 -7.89
N GLU A 56 -0.18 18.04 -9.08
CA GLU A 56 -1.42 18.00 -9.85
C GLU A 56 -1.14 17.69 -11.33
N GLY A 57 -1.92 16.77 -11.90
CA GLY A 57 -1.94 16.54 -13.35
C GLY A 57 -0.66 15.90 -13.93
N ILE A 58 0.20 15.31 -13.09
CA ILE A 58 1.48 14.73 -13.52
C ILE A 58 1.27 13.31 -14.06
N THR A 59 1.88 13.00 -15.21
CA THR A 59 1.98 11.62 -15.72
C THR A 59 3.37 11.03 -15.51
N SER A 60 3.50 9.98 -14.71
CA SER A 60 4.75 9.28 -14.41
C SER A 60 4.81 7.91 -15.09
N LEU A 61 5.80 7.71 -15.96
CA LEU A 61 5.93 6.55 -16.85
C LEU A 61 7.21 5.76 -16.58
N ASN A 62 7.07 4.44 -16.52
CA ASN A 62 8.16 3.46 -16.58
C ASN A 62 9.31 3.75 -15.59
N SER A 63 8.97 3.99 -14.32
CA SER A 63 9.98 4.23 -13.29
C SER A 63 10.91 3.02 -13.14
N LYS A 64 12.20 3.26 -12.84
CA LYS A 64 13.15 2.17 -12.60
C LYS A 64 12.88 1.46 -11.28
N ALA A 65 12.24 2.15 -10.33
CA ALA A 65 11.76 1.67 -9.04
C ALA A 65 10.38 2.32 -8.75
N ALA A 66 10.08 2.72 -7.51
CA ALA A 66 8.84 3.45 -7.22
C ALA A 66 8.70 4.73 -8.09
N HIS A 67 7.49 5.10 -8.46
CA HIS A 67 7.23 6.32 -9.24
C HIS A 67 7.33 7.58 -8.35
N PHE A 68 6.65 7.56 -7.21
CA PHE A 68 6.71 8.62 -6.21
C PHE A 68 7.09 8.04 -4.85
N ASN A 69 7.92 8.77 -4.12
CA ASN A 69 8.29 8.44 -2.76
C ASN A 69 8.19 9.66 -1.86
N PHE A 70 7.69 9.44 -0.66
CA PHE A 70 7.47 10.47 0.33
C PHE A 70 8.15 10.06 1.63
N PHE A 71 9.05 10.92 2.10
CA PHE A 71 9.81 10.74 3.32
C PHE A 71 9.77 11.99 4.18
N THR A 72 9.16 11.87 5.36
CA THR A 72 8.97 12.99 6.30
C THR A 72 8.21 14.13 5.64
N VAL A 73 6.99 13.86 5.19
CA VAL A 73 6.15 14.82 4.47
C VAL A 73 4.87 15.10 5.27
N HIS A 74 4.52 16.39 5.43
CA HIS A 74 3.34 16.80 6.18
C HIS A 74 2.42 17.68 5.32
N HIS A 75 1.11 17.38 5.31
CA HIS A 75 0.10 18.08 4.50
C HIS A 75 0.46 18.14 3.02
N PHE A 76 0.30 17.01 2.34
CA PHE A 76 0.61 16.92 0.91
C PHE A 76 -0.59 16.43 0.11
N ASN A 77 -0.94 17.09 -0.99
CA ASN A 77 -2.05 16.66 -1.83
C ASN A 77 -1.57 16.10 -3.17
N ILE A 78 -2.19 15.01 -3.61
CA ILE A 78 -1.91 14.38 -4.91
C ILE A 78 -3.19 14.32 -5.72
N THR A 79 -3.28 15.05 -6.83
CA THR A 79 -4.52 15.16 -7.62
C THR A 79 -4.27 14.92 -9.10
N GLY A 80 -5.15 14.17 -9.76
CA GLY A 80 -5.09 13.96 -11.22
C GLY A 80 -3.80 13.32 -11.72
N VAL A 81 -3.11 12.53 -10.90
CA VAL A 81 -1.83 11.91 -11.26
C VAL A 81 -2.04 10.59 -11.98
N ASN A 82 -1.42 10.44 -13.15
CA ASN A 82 -1.40 9.19 -13.91
C ASN A 82 -0.05 8.47 -13.75
N ILE A 83 -0.06 7.22 -13.33
CA ILE A 83 1.13 6.38 -13.19
C ILE A 83 1.00 5.25 -14.20
N THR A 84 2.08 4.88 -14.89
CA THR A 84 2.03 3.72 -15.80
C THR A 84 3.37 3.00 -15.87
N ALA A 85 3.33 1.69 -15.69
CA ALA A 85 4.41 0.74 -15.97
C ALA A 85 3.77 -0.61 -16.35
N PRO A 86 4.47 -1.50 -17.09
CA PRO A 86 4.00 -2.85 -17.38
C PRO A 86 3.61 -3.64 -16.13
N GLY A 87 2.71 -4.63 -16.25
CA GLY A 87 2.24 -5.41 -15.10
C GLY A 87 3.36 -6.22 -14.43
N ASP A 88 4.30 -6.68 -15.24
CA ASP A 88 5.46 -7.51 -14.90
C ASP A 88 6.71 -6.72 -14.48
N SER A 89 6.64 -5.38 -14.45
CA SER A 89 7.79 -4.57 -14.02
C SER A 89 8.07 -4.75 -12.52
N PRO A 90 9.30 -5.11 -12.13
CA PRO A 90 9.64 -5.36 -10.73
C PRO A 90 9.74 -4.05 -9.94
N ASN A 91 9.14 -4.02 -8.75
CA ASN A 91 9.28 -2.95 -7.74
C ASN A 91 8.92 -1.53 -8.23
N THR A 92 8.06 -1.41 -9.25
CA THR A 92 7.53 -0.14 -9.74
C THR A 92 6.27 0.27 -8.99
N ASP A 93 6.39 0.42 -7.67
CA ASP A 93 5.30 0.88 -6.83
C ASP A 93 4.87 2.28 -7.30
N GLY A 94 3.56 2.56 -7.34
CA GLY A 94 3.10 3.88 -7.76
C GLY A 94 3.51 4.93 -6.73
N ILE A 95 3.08 4.70 -5.49
CA ILE A 95 3.43 5.54 -4.33
C ILE A 95 3.96 4.67 -3.21
N GLN A 96 5.10 5.07 -2.63
CA GLN A 96 5.72 4.42 -1.47
C GLN A 96 6.04 5.46 -0.38
N ASN A 97 5.40 5.34 0.78
CA ASN A 97 5.43 6.38 1.83
C ASN A 97 5.96 5.86 3.17
N ARG A 98 6.99 6.50 3.73
CA ARG A 98 7.57 6.13 5.05
C ARG A 98 7.21 7.05 6.21
N LEU A 99 6.68 8.25 5.96
CA LEU A 99 6.12 9.22 6.93
C LEU A 99 5.36 10.30 6.12
N PHE A 100 4.03 10.31 6.14
CA PHE A 100 3.14 11.09 5.25
C PHE A 100 1.80 11.41 5.94
N GLN A 101 1.26 12.61 5.69
CA GLN A 101 -0.11 13.05 6.03
C GLN A 101 -0.73 13.74 4.81
N ALA A 102 -1.85 13.23 4.27
CA ALA A 102 -2.29 13.63 2.92
C ALA A 102 -3.65 13.12 2.44
N MET A 103 -4.25 13.88 1.50
CA MET A 103 -5.45 13.52 0.74
C MET A 103 -5.16 13.47 -0.78
N GLY A 104 -5.65 12.48 -1.53
CA GLY A 104 -5.45 12.49 -2.98
C GLY A 104 -6.05 11.36 -3.84
N ARG A 105 -6.13 11.66 -5.15
CA ARG A 105 -6.61 10.79 -6.24
C ARG A 105 -5.44 10.22 -7.02
N LEU A 106 -5.29 8.90 -6.97
CA LEU A 106 -4.16 8.12 -7.50
C LEU A 106 -4.61 7.13 -8.59
N SER A 107 -3.68 6.55 -9.35
CA SER A 107 -4.01 5.69 -10.50
C SER A 107 -3.29 4.35 -10.59
N ARG A 108 -2.34 4.00 -9.69
CA ARG A 108 -1.74 2.64 -9.58
C ARG A 108 -1.02 2.44 -8.24
N ARG A 109 -1.03 1.20 -7.70
CA ARG A 109 -0.25 0.64 -6.55
C ARG A 109 0.19 1.63 -5.46
N VAL A 110 -0.36 1.49 -4.25
CA VAL A 110 0.04 2.32 -3.09
C VAL A 110 0.59 1.46 -1.96
N ALA A 111 1.75 1.83 -1.42
CA ALA A 111 2.35 1.22 -0.23
C ALA A 111 2.46 2.25 0.90
N VAL A 112 1.69 2.04 1.97
CA VAL A 112 1.74 2.82 3.21
C VAL A 112 2.67 2.11 4.19
N LEU A 113 3.77 2.73 4.60
CA LEU A 113 4.76 2.14 5.54
C LEU A 113 4.59 2.75 6.94
N SER A 114 5.55 2.53 7.84
CA SER A 114 5.50 2.98 9.24
C SER A 114 5.22 4.49 9.39
N GLY A 115 4.62 4.93 10.50
CA GLY A 115 4.58 6.34 10.92
C GLY A 115 3.77 7.30 10.05
N ASN A 116 2.89 6.79 9.20
CA ASN A 116 1.94 7.61 8.46
C ASN A 116 0.66 7.80 9.27
N THR A 117 0.08 9.01 9.23
CA THR A 117 -1.21 9.29 9.86
C THR A 117 -2.12 10.08 8.93
N ASN A 118 -3.44 10.00 9.12
CA ASN A 118 -4.42 10.83 8.40
C ASN A 118 -4.23 10.79 6.86
N ILE A 119 -4.30 9.58 6.30
CA ILE A 119 -4.22 9.34 4.86
C ILE A 119 -5.63 9.13 4.30
N ASP A 120 -6.02 9.88 3.28
CA ASP A 120 -7.24 9.66 2.50
C ASP A 120 -6.91 9.40 1.02
N ILE A 121 -7.21 8.20 0.55
CA ILE A 121 -7.02 7.74 -0.83
C ILE A 121 -8.39 7.52 -1.44
N TYR A 122 -8.74 8.27 -2.48
CA TYR A 122 -10.07 8.16 -3.07
C TYR A 122 -10.12 8.34 -4.59
N ASN A 123 -11.17 7.83 -5.23
CA ASN A 123 -11.37 7.91 -6.68
C ASN A 123 -10.20 7.32 -7.49
N VAL A 124 -9.68 6.19 -7.01
CA VAL A 124 -8.50 5.51 -7.56
C VAL A 124 -8.91 4.34 -8.43
N THR A 125 -8.26 4.19 -9.58
CA THR A 125 -8.26 2.92 -10.31
C THR A 125 -6.88 2.30 -10.15
N CYS A 126 -6.78 1.02 -9.82
CA CYS A 126 -5.52 0.33 -9.60
C CYS A 126 -5.46 -0.94 -10.44
N GLY A 127 -4.50 -1.02 -11.37
CA GLY A 127 -4.05 -2.32 -11.89
C GLY A 127 -3.61 -2.34 -13.35
N PRO A 128 -2.91 -3.39 -13.79
CA PRO A 128 -2.40 -4.53 -12.99
C PRO A 128 -1.32 -4.14 -11.96
N GLY A 129 -1.16 -4.95 -10.90
CA GLY A 129 -0.20 -4.69 -9.82
C GLY A 129 -0.53 -5.38 -8.50
N HIS A 130 -0.08 -4.85 -7.36
CA HIS A 130 -0.24 -5.47 -6.01
C HIS A 130 -1.33 -4.83 -5.15
N GLY A 131 -2.21 -4.01 -5.74
CA GLY A 131 -3.27 -3.32 -5.01
C GLY A 131 -2.76 -2.20 -4.11
N ILE A 132 -3.48 -1.95 -3.02
CA ILE A 132 -3.13 -0.98 -1.96
C ILE A 132 -2.72 -1.78 -0.73
N SER A 133 -1.48 -1.59 -0.29
CA SER A 133 -0.87 -2.35 0.81
C SER A 133 -0.46 -1.44 1.96
N VAL A 134 -0.76 -1.87 3.19
CA VAL A 134 -0.12 -1.38 4.42
C VAL A 134 1.04 -2.34 4.77
N GLY A 135 2.23 -1.79 4.97
CA GLY A 135 3.46 -2.51 5.29
C GLY A 135 4.35 -2.87 4.11
N SER A 136 5.35 -3.74 4.29
CA SER A 136 5.54 -4.61 5.46
C SER A 136 5.98 -3.85 6.70
N LEU A 137 5.39 -4.17 7.85
CA LEU A 137 5.69 -3.57 9.16
C LEU A 137 6.28 -4.55 10.15
N GLY A 138 6.97 -4.03 11.16
CA GLY A 138 7.59 -4.77 12.25
C GLY A 138 9.03 -5.22 11.95
N LYS A 139 9.63 -4.82 10.82
CA LYS A 139 11.00 -5.28 10.50
C LYS A 139 12.04 -4.51 11.29
N TYR A 140 11.89 -3.19 11.34
CA TYR A 140 12.88 -2.30 11.91
C TYR A 140 12.45 -1.80 13.29
N SER A 141 13.43 -1.60 14.18
CA SER A 141 13.21 -1.19 15.57
C SER A 141 12.87 0.28 15.74
N ASP A 142 12.85 1.07 14.66
CA ASP A 142 12.52 2.49 14.63
C ASP A 142 11.17 2.77 13.95
N GLU A 143 10.40 1.72 13.63
CA GLU A 143 9.07 1.86 13.06
C GLU A 143 8.08 2.49 14.06
N LYS A 144 7.07 3.16 13.51
CA LYS A 144 6.04 3.90 14.24
C LYS A 144 4.66 3.43 13.82
N ASN A 145 3.68 3.71 14.69
CA ASN A 145 2.27 3.42 14.45
C ASN A 145 1.77 4.01 13.13
N ILE A 146 0.73 3.38 12.57
CA ILE A 146 -0.07 3.92 11.47
C ILE A 146 -1.47 4.14 12.03
N GLU A 147 -2.02 5.34 11.80
CA GLU A 147 -3.34 5.69 12.31
C GLU A 147 -4.14 6.53 11.31
N GLY A 148 -5.40 6.19 11.09
CA GLY A 148 -6.29 7.02 10.29
C GLY A 148 -6.01 6.89 8.79
N LEU A 149 -6.21 5.69 8.24
CA LEU A 149 -6.14 5.43 6.80
C LEU A 149 -7.55 5.22 6.27
N THR A 150 -8.00 6.05 5.33
CA THR A 150 -9.23 5.81 4.57
C THR A 150 -8.88 5.57 3.11
N VAL A 151 -9.39 4.48 2.55
CA VAL A 151 -9.34 4.16 1.13
C VAL A 151 -10.76 4.01 0.64
N ARG A 152 -11.19 4.84 -0.31
CA ARG A 152 -12.59 4.82 -0.76
C ARG A 152 -12.77 5.03 -2.25
N ASP A 153 -13.94 4.66 -2.75
CA ASP A 153 -14.35 4.90 -4.15
C ASP A 153 -13.27 4.41 -5.13
N THR A 154 -12.80 3.17 -4.91
CA THR A 154 -11.61 2.62 -5.58
C THR A 154 -11.94 1.37 -6.37
N ILE A 155 -11.39 1.26 -7.58
CA ILE A 155 -11.54 0.12 -8.48
C ILE A 155 -10.20 -0.59 -8.62
N PHE A 156 -10.15 -1.88 -8.30
CA PHE A 156 -9.01 -2.75 -8.58
C PHE A 156 -9.30 -3.60 -9.82
N THR A 157 -8.34 -3.72 -10.74
CA THR A 157 -8.52 -4.49 -11.98
C THR A 157 -7.26 -5.30 -12.31
N GLY A 158 -7.38 -6.62 -12.34
CA GLY A 158 -6.25 -7.51 -12.68
C GLY A 158 -5.06 -7.39 -11.73
N THR A 159 -5.29 -7.02 -10.47
CA THR A 159 -4.23 -6.93 -9.45
C THR A 159 -4.05 -8.28 -8.76
N SER A 160 -2.83 -8.57 -8.29
CA SER A 160 -2.57 -9.76 -7.47
C SER A 160 -3.23 -9.68 -6.11
N ASN A 161 -3.39 -8.48 -5.55
CA ASN A 161 -4.11 -8.22 -4.32
C ASN A 161 -4.99 -6.97 -4.48
N GLY A 162 -6.07 -6.86 -3.72
CA GLY A 162 -6.87 -5.64 -3.63
C GLY A 162 -6.44 -4.81 -2.41
N ILE A 163 -7.04 -5.13 -1.28
CA ILE A 163 -6.73 -4.63 0.06
C ILE A 163 -5.71 -5.56 0.70
N ARG A 164 -4.61 -5.01 1.21
CA ARG A 164 -3.59 -5.82 1.87
C ARG A 164 -2.98 -5.13 3.10
N ILE A 165 -2.85 -5.85 4.21
CA ILE A 165 -2.02 -5.47 5.36
C ILE A 165 -1.00 -6.58 5.58
N LYS A 166 0.28 -6.25 5.72
CA LYS A 166 1.35 -7.23 5.91
C LYS A 166 2.30 -6.83 7.04
N THR A 167 2.51 -7.74 7.99
CA THR A 167 3.44 -7.56 9.11
C THR A 167 4.36 -8.77 9.20
N TRP A 168 5.63 -8.52 9.53
CA TRP A 168 6.63 -9.58 9.61
C TRP A 168 6.26 -10.60 10.69
N GLU A 169 6.37 -11.90 10.36
CA GLU A 169 6.05 -12.99 11.28
C GLU A 169 6.78 -12.85 12.61
N SER A 170 8.05 -12.44 12.56
CA SER A 170 8.86 -12.09 13.72
C SER A 170 9.19 -10.62 13.65
N SER A 171 8.38 -9.80 14.32
CA SER A 171 8.61 -8.36 14.39
C SER A 171 9.63 -8.01 15.48
N THR A 172 10.48 -7.03 15.22
CA THR A 172 11.47 -6.53 16.17
C THR A 172 10.92 -5.45 17.12
N ILE A 173 9.68 -5.00 16.90
CA ILE A 173 9.05 -3.91 17.64
C ILE A 173 7.54 -4.12 17.77
N ALA A 174 6.97 -3.62 18.86
CA ALA A 174 5.53 -3.51 19.05
C ALA A 174 5.02 -2.13 18.58
N ILE A 175 4.15 -2.12 17.57
CA ILE A 175 3.50 -0.92 17.02
C ILE A 175 2.05 -1.23 16.68
N VAL A 176 1.24 -0.20 16.47
CA VAL A 176 -0.20 -0.33 16.19
C VAL A 176 -0.53 0.20 14.79
N VAL A 177 -1.36 -0.55 14.08
CA VAL A 177 -2.11 -0.12 12.90
C VAL A 177 -3.56 0.03 13.31
N SER A 178 -4.09 1.25 13.35
CA SER A 178 -5.43 1.55 13.84
C SER A 178 -6.20 2.50 12.92
N ASN A 179 -7.52 2.52 13.09
CA ASN A 179 -8.44 3.42 12.40
C ASN A 179 -8.29 3.34 10.87
N VAL A 180 -8.47 2.13 10.33
CA VAL A 180 -8.35 1.86 8.89
C VAL A 180 -9.72 1.60 8.29
N VAL A 181 -10.09 2.33 7.25
CA VAL A 181 -11.38 2.21 6.57
C VAL A 181 -11.15 1.94 5.09
N TYR A 182 -11.78 0.90 4.58
CA TYR A 182 -11.92 0.65 3.14
C TYR A 182 -13.41 0.71 2.78
N GLU A 183 -13.81 1.69 1.95
CA GLU A 183 -15.22 1.95 1.64
C GLU A 183 -15.49 2.05 0.15
N ASN A 184 -16.58 1.46 -0.34
CA ASN A 184 -16.97 1.53 -1.76
C ASN A 184 -15.87 1.05 -2.71
N ILE A 185 -15.49 -0.22 -2.56
CA ILE A 185 -14.38 -0.82 -3.29
C ILE A 185 -14.90 -1.84 -4.29
N GLN A 186 -14.57 -1.65 -5.57
CA GLN A 186 -14.86 -2.61 -6.63
C GLN A 186 -13.61 -3.42 -6.99
N MET A 187 -13.75 -4.74 -7.06
CA MET A 187 -12.70 -5.68 -7.47
C MET A 187 -13.08 -6.31 -8.82
N ILE A 188 -12.17 -6.29 -9.79
CA ILE A 188 -12.36 -6.92 -11.10
C ILE A 188 -11.15 -7.81 -11.34
N ASP A 189 -11.37 -9.12 -11.33
CA ASP A 189 -10.36 -10.14 -11.58
C ASP A 189 -9.13 -9.95 -10.70
N VAL A 190 -9.37 -9.81 -9.39
CA VAL A 190 -8.31 -9.61 -8.40
C VAL A 190 -7.86 -10.96 -7.85
N GLY A 191 -6.56 -11.21 -7.78
CA GLY A 191 -5.99 -12.46 -7.25
C GLY A 191 -6.49 -12.75 -5.85
N SER A 192 -6.02 -11.99 -4.86
CA SER A 192 -6.47 -12.06 -3.47
C SER A 192 -7.10 -10.70 -3.07
N PRO A 193 -8.43 -10.54 -3.22
CA PRO A 193 -9.13 -9.29 -2.92
C PRO A 193 -8.80 -8.68 -1.57
N ILE A 194 -8.83 -9.46 -0.49
CA ILE A 194 -8.56 -8.96 0.87
C ILE A 194 -7.54 -9.89 1.54
N THR A 195 -6.46 -9.32 2.07
CA THR A 195 -5.43 -10.08 2.78
C THR A 195 -4.88 -9.32 3.98
N ILE A 196 -4.98 -9.91 5.18
CA ILE A 196 -4.21 -9.50 6.36
C ILE A 196 -3.24 -10.65 6.66
N ASP A 197 -1.95 -10.38 6.53
CA ASP A 197 -0.88 -11.38 6.64
C ASP A 197 0.12 -10.95 7.70
N GLN A 198 -0.04 -11.46 8.92
CA GLN A 198 0.92 -11.27 10.02
C GLN A 198 1.97 -12.39 10.08
N LYS A 199 2.07 -13.21 9.02
CA LYS A 199 3.08 -14.26 8.82
C LYS A 199 3.99 -13.90 7.63
N TYR A 200 4.12 -12.61 7.31
CA TYR A 200 4.78 -12.16 6.09
C TYR A 200 6.28 -12.52 6.11
N CYS A 201 6.68 -13.38 5.18
CA CYS A 201 8.05 -13.83 4.96
C CYS A 201 8.37 -13.88 3.45
N PRO A 202 8.84 -12.77 2.84
CA PRO A 202 9.03 -12.70 1.40
C PRO A 202 10.25 -13.48 0.91
N HIS A 203 11.22 -13.74 1.79
CA HIS A 203 12.47 -14.43 1.47
C HIS A 203 12.79 -15.47 2.56
N PRO A 204 12.22 -16.68 2.46
CA PRO A 204 12.56 -17.77 3.36
C PRO A 204 14.05 -18.17 3.24
N PRO A 205 14.69 -18.63 4.33
CA PRO A 205 14.12 -18.76 5.68
C PRO A 205 14.07 -17.41 6.41
N CYS A 206 12.93 -17.09 7.02
CA CYS A 206 12.83 -15.97 7.95
C CYS A 206 13.18 -16.41 9.37
N GLU A 207 13.77 -15.50 10.15
CA GLU A 207 14.02 -15.74 11.56
C GLU A 207 12.70 -16.01 12.29
N LYS A 208 12.65 -17.06 13.10
CA LYS A 208 11.50 -17.43 13.92
C LYS A 208 11.75 -17.00 15.36
N MET A 209 11.70 -15.69 15.60
CA MET A 209 11.90 -15.10 16.93
C MET A 209 10.60 -15.02 17.75
N GLY A 210 9.47 -15.39 17.16
CA GLY A 210 8.15 -15.32 17.79
C GLY A 210 7.08 -14.95 16.79
N TYR A 211 5.94 -14.50 17.31
CA TYR A 211 4.82 -14.00 16.50
C TYR A 211 4.95 -12.49 16.27
N SER A 212 4.18 -11.95 15.31
CA SER A 212 4.12 -10.52 15.05
C SER A 212 3.59 -9.78 16.29
N HIS A 213 4.28 -8.72 16.70
CA HIS A 213 3.92 -7.77 17.75
C HIS A 213 3.30 -6.49 17.19
N VAL A 214 3.01 -6.47 15.88
CA VAL A 214 2.22 -5.40 15.28
C VAL A 214 0.75 -5.65 15.59
N GLN A 215 0.13 -4.80 16.40
CA GLN A 215 -1.32 -4.86 16.65
C GLN A 215 -2.05 -4.26 15.46
N ILE A 216 -3.05 -4.96 14.94
CA ILE A 216 -4.00 -4.43 13.96
C ILE A 216 -5.35 -4.32 14.65
N GLN A 217 -5.95 -3.13 14.62
CA GLN A 217 -7.25 -2.89 15.25
C GLN A 217 -8.04 -1.84 14.45
N ASP A 218 -9.35 -1.76 14.71
CA ASP A 218 -10.22 -0.74 14.13
C ASP A 218 -10.15 -0.68 12.59
N VAL A 219 -10.14 -1.87 11.98
CA VAL A 219 -10.24 -2.05 10.53
C VAL A 219 -11.71 -2.20 10.14
N THR A 220 -12.19 -1.37 9.23
CA THR A 220 -13.56 -1.41 8.68
C THR A 220 -13.49 -1.67 7.20
N LEU A 221 -14.20 -2.70 6.73
CA LEU A 221 -14.48 -2.92 5.31
C LEU A 221 -15.97 -2.63 5.08
N LYS A 222 -16.29 -1.76 4.15
CA LYS A 222 -17.67 -1.34 3.88
C LYS A 222 -17.92 -1.28 2.39
N ASN A 223 -19.00 -1.93 1.93
CA ASN A 223 -19.34 -1.99 0.51
C ASN A 223 -18.14 -2.41 -0.35
N VAL A 224 -17.63 -3.62 -0.13
CA VAL A 224 -16.59 -4.22 -0.98
C VAL A 224 -17.24 -5.30 -1.83
N TRP A 225 -17.11 -5.20 -3.15
CA TRP A 225 -17.73 -6.15 -4.09
C TRP A 225 -16.84 -6.43 -5.30
N GLY A 226 -17.09 -7.55 -5.99
CA GLY A 226 -16.37 -7.84 -7.23
C GLY A 226 -16.08 -9.32 -7.46
N THR A 227 -15.07 -9.58 -8.30
CA THR A 227 -14.62 -10.93 -8.66
C THR A 227 -13.20 -11.21 -8.17
N SER A 228 -12.95 -12.47 -7.83
CA SER A 228 -11.61 -12.98 -7.53
C SER A 228 -11.14 -13.96 -8.59
N MET A 229 -9.83 -14.01 -8.83
CA MET A 229 -9.20 -15.05 -9.64
C MET A 229 -8.82 -16.29 -8.82
N ASN A 230 -8.70 -16.17 -7.49
CA ASN A 230 -8.36 -17.27 -6.60
C ASN A 230 -9.60 -17.72 -5.81
N LYS A 231 -9.58 -18.97 -5.34
CA LYS A 231 -10.66 -19.53 -4.49
C LYS A 231 -10.78 -18.88 -3.11
N VAL A 232 -9.68 -18.33 -2.60
CA VAL A 232 -9.62 -17.63 -1.33
C VAL A 232 -9.57 -16.14 -1.63
N ALA A 233 -10.68 -15.46 -1.39
CA ALA A 233 -10.80 -14.03 -1.60
C ALA A 233 -10.68 -13.20 -0.31
N LEU A 234 -10.83 -13.83 0.86
CA LEU A 234 -10.58 -13.27 2.17
C LEU A 234 -9.59 -14.16 2.94
N ASN A 235 -8.39 -13.64 3.16
CA ASN A 235 -7.35 -14.33 3.94
C ASN A 235 -6.87 -13.46 5.10
N LEU A 236 -7.12 -13.90 6.33
CA LEU A 236 -6.86 -13.15 7.56
C LEU A 236 -6.06 -14.03 8.51
N GLN A 237 -4.74 -13.85 8.47
CA GLN A 237 -3.78 -14.65 9.23
C GLN A 237 -3.15 -13.77 10.28
N CYS A 238 -3.83 -13.65 11.42
CA CYS A 238 -3.43 -12.75 12.48
C CYS A 238 -2.59 -13.46 13.54
N SER A 239 -1.78 -12.66 14.23
CA SER A 239 -0.87 -13.12 15.27
C SER A 239 -1.65 -13.70 16.45
N LYS A 240 -1.16 -14.79 17.03
CA LYS A 240 -1.78 -15.37 18.23
C LYS A 240 -1.59 -14.47 19.46
N SER A 241 -0.47 -13.75 19.55
CA SER A 241 -0.16 -12.87 20.68
C SER A 241 -0.77 -11.48 20.55
N PHE A 242 -1.07 -11.07 19.31
CA PHE A 242 -1.74 -9.80 18.99
C PHE A 242 -2.86 -10.11 18.00
N PRO A 243 -3.93 -10.78 18.47
CA PRO A 243 -5.08 -11.09 17.63
C PRO A 243 -5.64 -9.79 17.05
N THR A 244 -6.20 -9.86 15.85
CA THR A 244 -6.86 -8.70 15.28
C THR A 244 -8.25 -8.62 15.89
N HIS A 245 -8.50 -7.53 16.63
CA HIS A 245 -9.83 -7.17 17.11
C HIS A 245 -10.43 -6.22 16.07
N ASN A 246 -11.37 -6.70 15.23
CA ASN A 246 -12.55 -6.02 14.67
C ASN A 246 -13.10 -6.63 13.36
N GLY A 247 -14.33 -6.22 13.02
CA GLY A 247 -15.23 -6.74 11.99
C GLY A 247 -14.75 -6.70 10.54
N ILE A 248 -14.98 -7.80 9.82
CA ILE A 248 -14.46 -8.00 8.45
C ILE A 248 -15.56 -8.52 7.53
N ASP A 249 -15.80 -7.75 6.47
CA ASP A 249 -16.72 -8.06 5.38
C ASP A 249 -15.94 -8.46 4.10
N GLY A 250 -16.22 -9.62 3.48
CA GLY A 250 -15.78 -9.92 2.10
C GLY A 250 -15.35 -11.37 1.78
N PRO A 251 -15.15 -11.74 0.48
CA PRO A 251 -15.65 -13.00 -0.09
C PRO A 251 -14.65 -14.18 -0.36
N GLU A 252 -15.07 -15.24 -1.08
CA GLU A 252 -14.65 -16.67 -1.33
C GLU A 252 -13.66 -17.39 -0.39
N THR A 253 -13.97 -18.64 0.02
CA THR A 253 -13.37 -19.41 1.15
C THR A 253 -12.63 -18.52 2.15
N ALA A 254 -13.37 -17.89 3.05
CA ALA A 254 -12.77 -17.02 4.06
C ALA A 254 -11.89 -17.83 5.01
N LEU A 255 -10.62 -17.45 5.15
CA LEU A 255 -9.68 -18.05 6.10
C LEU A 255 -9.39 -17.04 7.21
N CYS A 256 -9.71 -17.40 8.45
CA CYS A 256 -9.48 -16.57 9.63
C CYS A 256 -8.63 -17.33 10.64
N GLU A 257 -7.62 -16.67 11.20
CA GLU A 257 -6.81 -17.17 12.31
C GLU A 257 -6.55 -16.01 13.28
N ASN A 258 -6.99 -16.16 14.55
CA ASN A 258 -6.86 -15.16 15.61
C ASN A 258 -7.49 -13.80 15.26
N VAL A 259 -8.73 -13.86 14.76
CA VAL A 259 -9.52 -12.69 14.36
C VAL A 259 -10.81 -12.65 15.17
N GLU A 260 -11.08 -11.53 15.81
CA GLU A 260 -12.32 -11.24 16.52
C GLU A 260 -13.04 -10.10 15.80
N GLY A 261 -14.36 -10.13 15.69
CA GLY A 261 -15.07 -9.04 15.05
C GLY A 261 -16.57 -9.27 14.88
N SER A 262 -17.23 -8.32 14.21
CA SER A 262 -18.65 -8.42 13.85
C SER A 262 -18.85 -8.20 12.36
N ALA A 263 -19.90 -8.79 11.80
CA ALA A 263 -20.26 -8.59 10.40
C ALA A 263 -21.77 -8.39 10.28
N SER A 264 -22.20 -7.60 9.28
CA SER A 264 -23.63 -7.31 9.07
C SER A 264 -23.94 -7.08 7.60
N GLY A 265 -25.18 -7.37 7.19
CA GLY A 265 -25.62 -7.25 5.79
C GLY A 265 -25.40 -8.50 4.95
N LYS A 266 -25.49 -8.37 3.63
CA LYS A 266 -25.37 -9.50 2.70
C LYS A 266 -23.90 -9.83 2.47
N MET A 267 -23.50 -11.03 2.87
CA MET A 267 -22.14 -11.55 2.70
C MET A 267 -22.18 -12.78 1.79
N VAL A 268 -21.45 -12.73 0.70
CA VAL A 268 -21.31 -13.89 -0.20
C VAL A 268 -19.85 -14.04 -0.58
N PRO A 269 -19.19 -15.12 -0.11
CA PRO A 269 -19.56 -16.07 0.95
C PRO A 269 -19.73 -15.45 2.35
N PRO A 270 -20.18 -16.26 3.32
CA PRO A 270 -20.18 -15.93 4.74
C PRO A 270 -18.79 -15.57 5.31
N HIS A 271 -18.78 -14.76 6.37
CA HIS A 271 -17.57 -14.40 7.13
C HIS A 271 -17.03 -15.60 7.95
N CYS A 272 -15.76 -15.53 8.36
CA CYS A 272 -15.10 -16.51 9.24
C CYS A 272 -14.69 -15.97 10.62
N LEU A 273 -15.22 -14.80 11.01
CA LEU A 273 -14.95 -14.16 12.30
C LEU A 273 -15.43 -15.04 13.48
N ASN A 274 -14.65 -15.04 14.56
CA ASN A 274 -15.03 -15.64 15.85
C ASN A 274 -15.74 -14.64 16.75
#